data_AF-A0A9P4NCF2-F1
#
_entry.id   AF-A0A9P4NCF2-F1
#
_cell.length_a   1.000
_cell.length_b   1.000
_cell.length_c   1.000
_cell.angle_alpha   90.00
_cell.angle_beta   90.00
_cell.angle_gamma   90.00
#
_symmetry.space_group_name_H-M   'P 1'
#
loop_
_entity.id
_entity.type
_entity.pdbx_description
1 polymer ?
#
loop_
_entity_poly.entity_id
_entity_poly.type
_entity_poly.pdbx_seq_one_letter_code
_entity_poly.pdbx_strand_id
1 'polypeptide(L)'
;MFTVHEHLASSPVLQKALRLSLPYSINLVYRTQHPNRTSYAHILATFPKNVDEIPHCWAAAYYDRSMRPETDMWIFASGEMKGHNPYHESFCPSCRIAVLAIMDYLSTLPVPAMHPDNLPALELAKQHEIEYPETGPNARYPLSTGSYMRHLLNPSVVTLGACHHEIVKICSDVGLIPLELPGRDSELNKFIFRVSDLPRTKKLPKGLRWGEVREEDVTIVQARTSIPRTRRTLLSLKSVCVFDEKDTPVAWTFLGLDGSLTTLHVEPEYRGNGVAKAVAAKAIREFAPGLAVDGKGDAWAHADVYVGNVQSEGVCRSLGATVGWQLFWIRIDVGKAGKLAGAE
;
A
#
# COMPACT_ATOMS: atom_id res chain seq x y z
N MET A 1 -9.17 -23.42 13.61
CA MET A 1 -7.75 -23.17 13.26
C MET A 1 -7.67 -22.97 11.77
N PHE A 2 -7.08 -21.87 11.31
CA PHE A 2 -6.93 -21.59 9.88
C PHE A 2 -5.66 -22.24 9.35
N THR A 3 -5.74 -22.82 8.15
CA THR A 3 -4.56 -23.28 7.40
C THR A 3 -4.30 -22.27 6.29
N VAL A 4 -3.03 -21.88 6.12
CA VAL A 4 -2.61 -20.96 5.06
C VAL A 4 -2.23 -21.75 3.81
N HIS A 5 -2.74 -21.31 2.68
CA HIS A 5 -2.51 -21.90 1.38
C HIS A 5 -1.90 -20.86 0.44
N GLU A 6 -0.91 -21.28 -0.35
CA GLU A 6 -0.45 -20.45 -1.47
C GLU A 6 -1.48 -20.46 -2.60
N HIS A 7 -1.64 -19.35 -3.30
CA HIS A 7 -2.45 -19.19 -4.48
C HIS A 7 -1.61 -18.60 -5.61
N LEU A 8 -2.00 -18.89 -6.85
CA LEU A 8 -1.52 -18.10 -7.99
C LEU A 8 -2.27 -16.78 -8.03
N ALA A 9 -1.67 -15.75 -8.61
CA ALA A 9 -2.37 -14.49 -8.89
C ALA A 9 -3.64 -14.69 -9.72
N SER A 10 -3.61 -15.66 -10.64
CA SER A 10 -4.75 -16.04 -11.49
C SER A 10 -5.76 -16.98 -10.80
N SER A 11 -5.59 -17.28 -9.51
CA SER A 11 -6.48 -18.19 -8.76
C SER A 11 -7.94 -17.73 -8.84
N PRO A 12 -8.84 -18.46 -9.53
CA PRO A 12 -10.20 -18.00 -9.74
C PRO A 12 -10.98 -17.80 -8.44
N VAL A 13 -10.77 -18.69 -7.46
CA VAL A 13 -11.43 -18.62 -6.16
C VAL A 13 -10.96 -17.44 -5.32
N LEU A 14 -9.66 -17.11 -5.36
CA LEU A 14 -9.11 -15.95 -4.66
C LEU A 14 -9.60 -14.66 -5.33
N GLN A 15 -9.56 -14.59 -6.65
CA GLN A 15 -10.04 -13.41 -7.38
C GLN A 15 -11.55 -13.19 -7.17
N LYS A 16 -12.34 -14.26 -7.09
CA LYS A 16 -13.76 -14.21 -6.71
C LYS A 16 -13.92 -13.65 -5.28
N ALA A 17 -13.18 -14.17 -4.30
CA ALA A 17 -13.23 -13.71 -2.92
C ALA A 17 -12.87 -12.21 -2.80
N LEU A 18 -11.74 -11.81 -3.38
CA LEU A 18 -11.32 -10.40 -3.38
C LEU A 18 -12.36 -9.51 -4.07
N ARG A 19 -12.90 -9.92 -5.24
CA ARG A 19 -13.92 -9.14 -5.95
C ARG A 19 -15.21 -8.95 -5.15
N LEU A 20 -15.67 -9.98 -4.45
CA LEU A 20 -16.86 -9.92 -3.60
C LEU A 20 -16.67 -9.00 -2.38
N SER A 21 -15.41 -8.80 -1.96
CA SER A 21 -15.03 -7.93 -0.86
C SER A 21 -14.67 -6.50 -1.26
N LEU A 22 -14.83 -6.11 -2.53
CA LEU A 22 -14.65 -4.72 -2.94
C LEU A 22 -15.70 -3.81 -2.27
N PRO A 23 -15.32 -2.56 -1.88
CA PRO A 23 -14.02 -1.93 -2.14
C PRO A 23 -12.93 -2.22 -1.09
N TYR A 24 -13.21 -3.00 -0.04
CA TYR A 24 -12.28 -3.21 1.09
C TYR A 24 -11.00 -3.95 0.69
N SER A 25 -11.11 -4.92 -0.21
CA SER A 25 -9.99 -5.73 -0.71
C SER A 25 -9.15 -5.04 -1.81
N ILE A 26 -9.42 -3.77 -2.12
CA ILE A 26 -8.93 -3.12 -3.35
C ILE A 26 -7.41 -3.18 -3.51
N ASN A 27 -6.64 -3.01 -2.43
CA ASN A 27 -5.19 -3.08 -2.48
C ASN A 27 -4.70 -4.45 -3.01
N LEU A 28 -5.29 -5.57 -2.57
CA LEU A 28 -4.92 -6.90 -3.04
C LEU A 28 -5.44 -7.20 -4.45
N VAL A 29 -6.62 -6.69 -4.82
CA VAL A 29 -7.13 -6.83 -6.20
C VAL A 29 -6.12 -6.26 -7.18
N TYR A 30 -5.64 -5.04 -6.96
CA TYR A 30 -4.61 -4.44 -7.82
C TYR A 30 -3.25 -5.14 -7.65
N ARG A 31 -2.81 -5.39 -6.41
CA ARG A 31 -1.47 -5.91 -6.15
C ARG A 31 -1.23 -7.28 -6.78
N THR A 32 -2.22 -8.16 -6.74
CA THR A 32 -2.11 -9.51 -7.32
C THR A 32 -2.09 -9.49 -8.86
N GLN A 33 -2.66 -8.47 -9.49
CA GLN A 33 -2.64 -8.28 -10.94
C GLN A 33 -1.38 -7.57 -11.44
N HIS A 34 -0.71 -6.79 -10.59
CA HIS A 34 0.45 -6.01 -10.99
C HIS A 34 1.66 -6.90 -11.37
N PRO A 35 2.31 -6.67 -12.54
CA PRO A 35 3.37 -7.55 -13.04
C PRO A 35 4.70 -7.42 -12.30
N ASN A 36 4.94 -6.30 -11.61
CA ASN A 36 6.13 -6.11 -10.77
C ASN A 36 6.05 -7.01 -9.53
N ARG A 37 6.51 -8.25 -9.68
CA ARG A 37 6.63 -9.31 -8.66
C ARG A 37 7.84 -10.16 -8.99
N THR A 38 8.48 -10.74 -7.98
CA THR A 38 9.63 -11.64 -8.18
C THR A 38 9.21 -13.10 -8.08
N SER A 39 10.17 -14.01 -8.26
CA SER A 39 10.00 -15.44 -7.95
C SER A 39 9.85 -15.73 -6.46
N TYR A 40 10.08 -14.73 -5.59
CA TYR A 40 9.90 -14.81 -4.14
C TYR A 40 8.57 -14.22 -3.67
N ALA A 41 7.67 -13.90 -4.60
CA ALA A 41 6.33 -13.44 -4.29
C ALA A 41 5.43 -14.61 -3.88
N HIS A 42 4.83 -14.49 -2.70
CA HIS A 42 3.83 -15.40 -2.18
C HIS A 42 2.47 -14.68 -2.16
N ILE A 43 1.44 -15.34 -2.69
CA ILE A 43 0.05 -14.91 -2.54
C ILE A 43 -0.62 -15.95 -1.68
N LEU A 44 -1.10 -15.54 -0.51
CA LEU A 44 -1.55 -16.43 0.55
C LEU A 44 -3.02 -16.19 0.82
N ALA A 45 -3.74 -17.25 1.20
CA ALA A 45 -5.08 -17.15 1.77
C ALA A 45 -5.32 -18.22 2.83
N THR A 46 -6.23 -17.96 3.76
CA THR A 46 -6.60 -18.90 4.82
C THR A 46 -7.69 -19.91 4.40
N PHE A 47 -7.78 -20.22 3.11
CA PHE A 47 -8.70 -21.19 2.53
C PHE A 47 -8.06 -21.88 1.32
N PRO A 48 -8.44 -23.12 0.98
CA PRO A 48 -7.77 -23.87 -0.08
C PRO A 48 -8.18 -23.44 -1.49
N LYS A 49 -7.37 -23.80 -2.49
CA LYS A 49 -7.59 -23.50 -3.92
C LYS A 49 -8.87 -24.10 -4.50
N ASN A 50 -9.38 -25.17 -3.90
CA ASN A 50 -10.50 -25.97 -4.37
C ASN A 50 -11.73 -25.89 -3.46
N VAL A 51 -11.91 -24.77 -2.74
CA VAL A 51 -13.11 -24.56 -1.94
C VAL A 51 -14.31 -24.26 -2.83
N ASP A 52 -15.45 -24.89 -2.54
CA ASP A 52 -16.70 -24.69 -3.28
C ASP A 52 -17.33 -23.30 -3.00
N GLU A 53 -17.27 -22.87 -1.74
CA GLU A 53 -17.79 -21.58 -1.27
C GLU A 53 -16.71 -20.78 -0.52
N ILE A 54 -16.70 -19.45 -0.70
CA ILE A 54 -15.77 -18.59 0.01
C ILE A 54 -16.15 -18.57 1.49
N PRO A 55 -15.25 -18.91 2.43
CA PRO A 55 -15.55 -18.88 3.85
C PRO A 55 -16.00 -17.49 4.29
N HIS A 56 -16.87 -17.42 5.31
CA HIS A 56 -17.30 -16.13 5.85
C HIS A 56 -16.12 -15.35 6.43
N CYS A 57 -15.31 -15.99 7.28
CA CYS A 57 -14.11 -15.42 7.89
C CYS A 57 -12.86 -15.91 7.15
N TRP A 58 -12.05 -15.00 6.63
CA TRP A 58 -10.80 -15.33 5.96
C TRP A 58 -9.84 -14.14 5.93
N ALA A 59 -8.57 -14.43 5.68
CA ALA A 59 -7.56 -13.43 5.34
C ALA A 59 -6.76 -13.86 4.11
N ALA A 60 -6.25 -12.89 3.37
CA ALA A 60 -5.31 -13.09 2.28
C ALA A 60 -4.20 -12.05 2.32
N ALA A 61 -3.04 -12.40 1.77
CA ALA A 61 -1.90 -11.50 1.70
C ALA A 61 -1.14 -11.64 0.39
N TYR A 62 -0.57 -10.53 -0.07
CA TYR A 62 0.55 -10.53 -0.99
C TYR A 62 1.82 -10.27 -0.18
N TYR A 63 2.87 -11.03 -0.43
CA TYR A 63 4.15 -10.92 0.27
C TYR A 63 5.33 -11.16 -0.66
N ASP A 64 6.22 -10.17 -0.83
CA ASP A 64 7.44 -10.30 -1.62
C ASP A 64 8.59 -9.51 -0.99
N ARG A 65 9.32 -10.18 -0.10
CA ARG A 65 10.44 -9.58 0.65
C ARG A 65 11.68 -9.24 -0.16
N SER A 66 11.79 -9.76 -1.38
CA SER A 66 12.94 -9.43 -2.23
C SER A 66 12.88 -7.98 -2.74
N MET A 67 11.69 -7.37 -2.67
CA MET A 67 11.39 -6.03 -3.15
C MET A 67 11.71 -4.91 -2.14
N ARG A 68 12.09 -5.25 -0.91
CA ARG A 68 12.56 -4.30 0.12
C ARG A 68 13.60 -3.32 -0.47
N PRO A 69 13.57 -2.02 -0.11
CA PRO A 69 12.87 -1.42 1.02
C PRO A 69 11.43 -0.95 0.74
N GLU A 70 10.88 -1.22 -0.44
CA GLU A 70 9.49 -0.89 -0.74
C GLU A 70 8.54 -1.71 0.15
N THR A 71 7.23 -1.47 0.02
CA THR A 71 6.23 -2.31 0.68
C THR A 71 6.43 -3.78 0.32
N ASP A 72 6.72 -4.59 1.33
CA ASP A 72 6.90 -6.04 1.20
C ASP A 72 5.56 -6.77 1.19
N MET A 73 4.59 -6.25 1.94
CA MET A 73 3.35 -6.96 2.27
C MET A 73 2.11 -6.08 2.16
N TRP A 74 1.04 -6.67 1.67
CA TRP A 74 -0.34 -6.19 1.82
C TRP A 74 -1.18 -7.33 2.36
N ILE A 75 -2.13 -7.03 3.23
CA ILE A 75 -3.05 -8.01 3.81
C ILE A 75 -4.47 -7.45 3.76
N PHE A 76 -5.42 -8.36 3.60
CA PHE A 76 -6.84 -8.10 3.75
C PHE A 76 -7.46 -9.23 4.58
N ALA A 77 -8.36 -8.90 5.49
CA ALA A 77 -9.23 -9.84 6.17
C ALA A 77 -10.69 -9.43 6.00
N SER A 78 -11.59 -10.41 5.86
CA SER A 78 -13.03 -10.16 5.74
C SER A 78 -13.60 -9.38 6.93
N GLY A 79 -12.94 -9.44 8.09
CA GLY A 79 -13.25 -8.66 9.28
C GLY A 79 -13.16 -7.15 9.12
N GLU A 80 -12.48 -6.66 8.09
CA GLU A 80 -12.40 -5.23 7.75
C GLU A 80 -13.69 -4.70 7.11
N MET A 81 -14.54 -5.59 6.58
CA MET A 81 -15.77 -5.16 5.90
C MET A 81 -16.80 -4.68 6.92
N LYS A 82 -17.43 -3.54 6.64
CA LYS A 82 -18.50 -3.01 7.48
C LYS A 82 -19.65 -4.03 7.59
N GLY A 83 -20.06 -4.31 8.83
CA GLY A 83 -21.13 -5.26 9.11
C GLY A 83 -20.72 -6.74 9.04
N HIS A 84 -19.42 -7.05 8.89
CA HIS A 84 -18.94 -8.42 8.89
C HIS A 84 -19.21 -9.13 10.23
N ASN A 85 -19.04 -8.44 11.36
CA ASN A 85 -19.41 -8.93 12.67
C ASN A 85 -20.76 -8.33 13.07
N PRO A 86 -21.90 -9.04 12.91
CA PRO A 86 -23.21 -8.47 13.19
C PRO A 86 -23.52 -8.38 14.69
N TYR A 87 -22.74 -9.09 15.53
CA TYR A 87 -23.01 -9.21 16.97
C TYR A 87 -22.24 -8.19 17.82
N HIS A 88 -21.13 -7.65 17.30
CA HIS A 88 -20.29 -6.68 17.99
C HIS A 88 -19.68 -5.67 17.02
N GLU A 89 -19.47 -4.44 17.49
CA GLU A 89 -18.76 -3.40 16.73
C GLU A 89 -17.24 -3.66 16.63
N SER A 90 -16.72 -4.66 17.36
CA SER A 90 -15.31 -5.04 17.34
C SER A 90 -14.95 -5.94 16.16
N PHE A 91 -13.66 -5.94 15.81
CA PHE A 91 -13.11 -6.85 14.80
C PHE A 91 -13.44 -8.31 15.12
N CYS A 92 -13.87 -9.07 14.10
CA CYS A 92 -14.30 -10.45 14.25
C CYS A 92 -13.19 -11.35 14.83
N PRO A 93 -13.43 -12.08 15.95
CA PRO A 93 -12.43 -12.96 16.55
C PRO A 93 -11.90 -14.05 15.60
N SER A 94 -12.76 -14.63 14.77
CA SER A 94 -12.33 -15.61 13.77
C SER A 94 -11.43 -14.96 12.70
N CYS A 95 -11.72 -13.73 12.28
CA CYS A 95 -10.84 -13.01 11.35
C CYS A 95 -9.50 -12.63 11.99
N ARG A 96 -9.48 -12.35 13.31
CA ARG A 96 -8.23 -12.13 14.05
C ARG A 96 -7.33 -13.36 13.98
N ILE A 97 -7.88 -14.55 14.24
CA ILE A 97 -7.13 -15.82 14.12
C ILE A 97 -6.65 -16.03 12.68
N ALA A 98 -7.45 -15.68 11.66
CA ALA A 98 -7.03 -15.77 10.25
C ALA A 98 -5.84 -14.85 9.93
N VAL A 99 -5.85 -13.62 10.42
CA VAL A 99 -4.71 -12.67 10.29
C VAL A 99 -3.46 -13.24 10.97
N LEU A 100 -3.59 -13.74 12.20
CA LEU A 100 -2.46 -14.31 12.94
C LEU A 100 -1.92 -15.57 12.27
N ALA A 101 -2.77 -16.39 11.66
CA ALA A 101 -2.34 -17.57 10.91
C ALA A 101 -1.48 -17.20 9.69
N ILE A 102 -1.82 -16.09 9.00
CA ILE A 102 -0.96 -15.53 7.95
C ILE A 102 0.40 -15.12 8.54
N MET A 103 0.42 -14.38 9.66
CA MET A 103 1.69 -13.96 10.28
C MET A 103 2.56 -15.15 10.71
N ASP A 104 1.94 -16.18 11.29
CA ASP A 104 2.62 -17.42 11.66
C ASP A 104 3.21 -18.15 10.44
N TYR A 105 2.48 -18.18 9.32
CA TYR A 105 2.99 -18.78 8.09
C TYR A 105 4.17 -17.98 7.52
N LEU A 106 4.10 -16.65 7.54
CA LEU A 106 5.17 -15.79 7.02
C LEU A 106 6.50 -15.96 7.74
N SER A 107 6.49 -16.30 9.03
CA SER A 107 7.71 -16.57 9.81
C SER A 107 8.46 -17.82 9.34
N THR A 108 7.77 -18.74 8.66
CA THR A 108 8.35 -19.98 8.11
C THR A 108 8.99 -19.78 6.74
N LEU A 109 8.70 -18.67 6.06
CA LEU A 109 9.20 -18.40 4.71
C LEU A 109 10.67 -17.96 4.72
N PRO A 110 11.46 -18.37 3.71
CA PRO A 110 12.86 -17.98 3.62
C PRO A 110 13.01 -16.47 3.45
N VAL A 111 14.20 -15.98 3.80
CA VAL A 111 14.59 -14.58 3.62
C VAL A 111 15.34 -14.45 2.30
N PRO A 112 14.72 -13.95 1.21
CA PRO A 112 15.43 -13.76 -0.04
C PRO A 112 16.45 -12.62 0.08
N ALA A 113 17.51 -12.69 -0.74
CA ALA A 113 18.42 -11.57 -0.92
C ALA A 113 17.64 -10.34 -1.44
N MET A 114 18.08 -9.16 -1.02
CA MET A 114 17.56 -7.91 -1.54
C MET A 114 18.02 -7.71 -2.98
N HIS A 115 17.17 -7.13 -3.82
CA HIS A 115 17.53 -6.79 -5.20
C HIS A 115 18.78 -5.87 -5.24
N PRO A 116 19.75 -6.07 -6.15
CA PRO A 116 20.97 -5.26 -6.22
C PRO A 116 20.73 -3.74 -6.29
N ASP A 117 19.75 -3.30 -7.09
CA ASP A 117 19.36 -1.87 -7.19
C ASP A 117 18.92 -1.24 -5.87
N ASN A 118 18.57 -2.06 -4.87
CA ASN A 118 18.10 -1.61 -3.58
C ASN A 118 19.20 -1.66 -2.50
N LEU A 119 20.40 -2.18 -2.81
CA LEU A 119 21.54 -2.19 -1.88
C LEU A 119 21.94 -0.82 -1.33
N PRO A 120 21.87 0.30 -2.09
CA PRO A 120 22.15 1.63 -1.54
C PRO A 120 21.24 2.01 -0.35
N ALA A 121 20.03 1.45 -0.27
CA ALA A 121 19.13 1.67 0.86
C ALA A 121 19.68 1.07 2.16
N LEU A 122 20.44 -0.02 2.07
CA LEU A 122 21.10 -0.62 3.24
C LEU A 122 22.20 0.28 3.79
N GLU A 123 22.92 0.99 2.93
CA GLU A 123 23.93 1.95 3.36
C GLU A 123 23.31 3.13 4.09
N LEU A 124 22.13 3.61 3.65
CA LEU A 124 21.35 4.61 4.39
C LEU A 124 20.91 4.09 5.77
N ALA A 125 20.53 2.81 5.86
CA ALA A 125 20.15 2.17 7.13
C ALA A 125 21.34 2.11 8.10
N LYS A 126 22.52 1.67 7.62
CA LYS A 126 23.76 1.60 8.41
C LYS A 126 24.23 2.98 8.87
N GLN A 127 24.18 3.97 7.97
CA GLN A 127 24.54 5.35 8.31
C GLN A 127 23.63 5.90 9.42
N HIS A 128 22.33 5.64 9.32
CA HIS A 128 21.37 6.04 10.35
C HIS A 128 21.58 5.29 11.69
N GLU A 129 22.04 4.03 11.66
CA GLU A 129 22.45 3.31 12.87
C GLU A 129 23.66 3.95 13.56
N ILE A 130 24.65 4.41 12.80
CA ILE A 130 25.81 5.13 13.33
C ILE A 130 25.39 6.46 13.98
N GLU A 131 24.48 7.20 13.34
CA GLU A 131 23.99 8.49 13.84
C GLU A 131 23.08 8.36 15.08
N TYR A 132 22.32 7.27 15.15
CA TYR A 132 21.37 6.98 16.24
C TYR A 132 21.62 5.55 16.76
N PRO A 133 22.61 5.32 17.62
CA PRO A 133 23.01 3.99 18.06
C PRO A 133 22.04 3.36 19.07
N GLU A 134 21.19 4.16 19.73
CA GLU A 134 20.23 3.64 20.72
C GLU A 134 19.18 2.74 20.04
N THR A 135 18.80 1.65 20.70
CA THR A 135 17.79 0.68 20.21
C THR A 135 16.80 0.31 21.31
N GLY A 136 15.75 -0.42 20.93
CA GLY A 136 14.73 -0.92 21.85
C GLY A 136 13.51 0.01 22.00
N PRO A 137 12.53 -0.39 22.83
CA PRO A 137 11.19 0.20 22.83
C PRO A 137 11.12 1.67 23.26
N ASN A 138 12.17 2.16 23.91
CA ASN A 138 12.28 3.56 24.35
C ASN A 138 13.00 4.46 23.33
N ALA A 139 13.64 3.88 22.31
CA ALA A 139 14.31 4.65 21.27
C ALA A 139 13.28 5.37 20.39
N ARG A 140 13.58 6.63 20.03
CA ARG A 140 12.75 7.45 19.13
C ARG A 140 13.67 8.15 18.15
N TYR A 141 13.55 7.80 16.87
CA TYR A 141 14.33 8.42 15.81
C TYR A 141 13.54 9.55 15.15
N PRO A 142 14.18 10.67 14.78
CA PRO A 142 13.54 11.66 13.92
C PRO A 142 13.19 11.04 12.56
N LEU A 143 12.10 11.52 11.95
CA LEU A 143 11.69 11.07 10.63
C LEU A 143 12.69 11.58 9.57
N SER A 144 13.29 10.64 8.85
CA SER A 144 14.26 10.88 7.78
C SER A 144 14.22 9.69 6.82
N THR A 145 14.82 9.84 5.64
CA THR A 145 15.00 8.71 4.72
C THR A 145 15.72 7.55 5.40
N GLY A 146 16.74 7.83 6.23
CA GLY A 146 17.50 6.84 6.98
C GLY A 146 16.64 6.07 7.99
N SER A 147 15.76 6.75 8.74
CA SER A 147 14.90 6.07 9.72
C SER A 147 13.87 5.14 9.06
N TYR A 148 13.38 5.48 7.86
CA TYR A 148 12.55 4.56 7.07
C TYR A 148 13.33 3.33 6.56
N MET A 149 14.63 3.46 6.31
CA MET A 149 15.49 2.36 5.86
C MET A 149 16.01 1.49 7.00
N ARG A 150 16.02 1.98 8.25
CA ARG A 150 16.60 1.28 9.41
C ARG A 150 16.10 -0.16 9.58
N HIS A 151 14.85 -0.43 9.22
CA HIS A 151 14.27 -1.77 9.27
C HIS A 151 15.05 -2.83 8.47
N LEU A 152 15.79 -2.43 7.43
CA LEU A 152 16.61 -3.33 6.60
C LEU A 152 17.73 -4.03 7.38
N LEU A 153 18.14 -3.48 8.54
CA LEU A 153 19.15 -4.09 9.40
C LEU A 153 18.64 -5.33 10.12
N ASN A 154 17.31 -5.47 10.27
CA ASN A 154 16.69 -6.69 10.75
C ASN A 154 15.96 -7.39 9.59
N PRO A 155 16.51 -8.48 9.02
CA PRO A 155 15.91 -9.10 7.85
C PRO A 155 14.49 -9.59 8.07
N SER A 156 14.09 -9.92 9.31
CA SER A 156 12.75 -10.37 9.69
C SER A 156 11.70 -9.26 9.77
N VAL A 157 12.14 -8.00 9.80
CA VAL A 157 11.22 -6.86 9.77
C VAL A 157 10.84 -6.55 8.33
N VAL A 158 9.54 -6.40 8.10
CA VAL A 158 8.95 -6.11 6.79
C VAL A 158 8.07 -4.87 6.85
N THR A 159 7.96 -4.17 5.72
CA THR A 159 7.03 -3.06 5.54
C THR A 159 5.65 -3.59 5.14
N LEU A 160 4.68 -3.49 6.04
CA LEU A 160 3.27 -3.80 5.81
C LEU A 160 2.52 -2.53 5.41
N GLY A 161 2.08 -2.48 4.16
CA GLY A 161 1.44 -1.31 3.56
C GLY A 161 -0.07 -1.38 3.54
N ALA A 162 -0.70 -0.20 3.46
CA ALA A 162 -2.14 0.01 3.44
C ALA A 162 -2.89 -0.74 4.55
N CYS A 163 -2.27 -0.91 5.72
CA CYS A 163 -2.73 -1.80 6.77
C CYS A 163 -3.91 -1.19 7.52
N HIS A 164 -5.07 -1.85 7.49
CA HIS A 164 -6.25 -1.44 8.22
C HIS A 164 -5.97 -1.30 9.73
N HIS A 165 -6.47 -0.25 10.37
CA HIS A 165 -6.19 0.06 11.79
C HIS A 165 -6.47 -1.11 12.75
N GLU A 166 -7.53 -1.90 12.52
CA GLU A 166 -7.78 -3.11 13.33
C GLU A 166 -6.69 -4.18 13.18
N ILE A 167 -6.09 -4.34 11.99
CA ILE A 167 -4.95 -5.25 11.81
C ILE A 167 -3.69 -4.68 12.47
N VAL A 168 -3.48 -3.37 12.44
CA VAL A 168 -2.42 -2.72 13.21
C VAL A 168 -2.57 -3.02 14.70
N LYS A 169 -3.80 -2.93 15.23
CA LYS A 169 -4.10 -3.29 16.62
C LYS A 169 -3.78 -4.75 16.92
N ILE A 170 -4.20 -5.68 16.06
CA ILE A 170 -3.84 -7.12 16.18
C ILE A 170 -2.32 -7.28 16.27
N CYS A 171 -1.56 -6.69 15.34
CA CYS A 171 -0.10 -6.75 15.34
C CYS A 171 0.52 -6.12 16.60
N SER A 172 -0.06 -5.05 17.12
CA SER A 172 0.38 -4.42 18.37
C SER A 172 0.14 -5.33 19.58
N ASP A 173 -1.05 -5.90 19.71
CA ASP A 173 -1.47 -6.75 20.83
C ASP A 173 -0.53 -7.96 21.01
N VAL A 174 -0.06 -8.52 19.89
CA VAL A 174 0.85 -9.68 19.88
C VAL A 174 2.34 -9.30 19.78
N GLY A 175 2.68 -8.01 19.91
CA GLY A 175 4.07 -7.56 20.00
C GLY A 175 4.88 -7.63 18.70
N LEU A 176 4.21 -7.62 17.53
CA LEU A 176 4.87 -7.66 16.23
C LEU A 176 5.41 -6.31 15.78
N ILE A 177 4.95 -5.18 16.33
CA ILE A 177 5.36 -3.84 15.90
C ILE A 177 6.60 -3.39 16.69
N PRO A 178 7.78 -3.20 16.05
CA PRO A 178 8.92 -2.55 16.68
C PRO A 178 8.59 -1.07 16.92
N LEU A 179 8.70 -0.60 18.15
CA LEU A 179 8.18 0.71 18.57
C LEU A 179 9.06 1.88 18.16
N GLU A 180 10.33 1.60 17.88
CA GLU A 180 11.35 2.54 17.44
C GLU A 180 11.28 2.87 15.94
N LEU A 181 10.60 2.04 15.14
CA LEU A 181 10.50 2.20 13.70
C LEU A 181 9.31 3.09 13.30
N PRO A 182 9.42 3.85 12.19
CA PRO A 182 8.37 4.78 11.79
C PRO A 182 7.11 4.06 11.28
N GLY A 183 5.96 4.75 11.39
CA GLY A 183 4.72 4.39 10.71
C GLY A 183 3.51 4.21 11.60
N ARG A 184 3.68 3.67 12.82
CA ARG A 184 2.55 3.37 13.74
C ARG A 184 1.78 4.62 14.20
N ASP A 185 2.45 5.77 14.21
CA ASP A 185 1.87 7.06 14.60
C ASP A 185 1.48 7.92 13.38
N SER A 186 1.53 7.35 12.17
CA SER A 186 1.31 8.06 10.91
C SER A 186 0.05 7.57 10.21
N GLU A 187 -1.10 8.03 10.71
CA GLU A 187 -2.42 7.63 10.23
C GLU A 187 -2.74 8.20 8.85
N LEU A 188 -3.40 7.41 8.01
CA LEU A 188 -3.91 7.82 6.71
C LEU A 188 -5.40 7.49 6.56
N ASN A 189 -6.11 8.36 5.84
CA ASN A 189 -7.45 8.13 5.35
C ASN A 189 -7.41 7.37 4.02
N LYS A 190 -8.16 6.26 3.94
CA LYS A 190 -8.51 5.62 2.67
C LYS A 190 -9.55 6.47 1.94
N PHE A 191 -9.22 6.98 0.77
CA PHE A 191 -10.19 7.60 -0.13
C PHE A 191 -10.58 6.61 -1.23
N ILE A 192 -11.88 6.39 -1.40
CA ILE A 192 -12.45 5.48 -2.40
C ILE A 192 -13.20 6.29 -3.45
N PHE A 193 -12.94 5.99 -4.72
CA PHE A 193 -13.56 6.63 -5.88
C PHE A 193 -14.33 5.59 -6.66
N ARG A 194 -15.56 5.91 -7.06
CA ARG A 194 -16.21 5.22 -8.17
C ARG A 194 -15.78 5.89 -9.47
N VAL A 195 -15.20 5.13 -10.39
CA VAL A 195 -14.60 5.70 -11.62
C VAL A 195 -15.66 6.41 -12.48
N SER A 196 -16.90 5.90 -12.50
CA SER A 196 -18.02 6.52 -13.22
C SER A 196 -18.41 7.90 -12.69
N ASP A 197 -18.14 8.17 -11.41
CA ASP A 197 -18.62 9.36 -10.71
C ASP A 197 -17.57 10.49 -10.77
N LEU A 198 -16.43 10.25 -11.41
CA LEU A 198 -15.39 11.26 -11.54
C LEU A 198 -15.92 12.49 -12.29
N PRO A 199 -15.77 13.69 -11.72
CA PRO A 199 -16.23 14.91 -12.35
C PRO A 199 -15.40 15.19 -13.61
N ARG A 200 -15.96 15.97 -14.52
CA ARG A 200 -15.16 16.58 -15.60
C ARG A 200 -14.13 17.51 -14.97
N THR A 201 -12.90 17.44 -15.46
CA THR A 201 -11.81 18.32 -15.03
C THR A 201 -11.62 19.48 -15.98
N LYS A 202 -11.04 20.57 -15.48
CA LYS A 202 -10.64 21.69 -16.34
C LYS A 202 -9.58 21.21 -17.34
N LYS A 203 -9.56 21.85 -18.50
CA LYS A 203 -8.43 21.72 -19.43
C LYS A 203 -7.16 22.24 -18.75
N LEU A 204 -6.00 21.74 -19.17
CA LEU A 204 -4.73 22.29 -18.70
C LEU A 204 -4.64 23.79 -19.08
N PRO A 205 -4.08 24.62 -18.19
CA PRO A 205 -3.65 25.98 -18.53
C PRO A 205 -2.82 26.05 -19.81
N LYS A 206 -2.86 27.20 -20.50
CA LYS A 206 -2.05 27.43 -21.71
C LYS A 206 -0.56 27.26 -21.38
N GLY A 207 0.19 26.66 -22.30
CA GLY A 207 1.62 26.38 -22.15
C GLY A 207 1.93 25.06 -21.45
N LEU A 208 0.94 24.40 -20.84
CA LEU A 208 1.12 23.09 -20.23
C LEU A 208 0.74 21.95 -21.18
N ARG A 209 1.51 20.87 -21.18
CA ARG A 209 1.29 19.68 -22.00
C ARG A 209 1.21 18.42 -21.14
N TRP A 210 0.37 17.47 -21.54
CA TRP A 210 0.33 16.14 -20.93
C TRP A 210 1.55 15.30 -21.34
N GLY A 211 1.92 14.36 -20.48
CA GLY A 211 2.88 13.30 -20.79
C GLY A 211 2.90 12.25 -19.68
N GLU A 212 3.98 11.47 -19.64
CA GLU A 212 4.29 10.50 -18.60
C GLU A 212 5.61 10.89 -17.95
N VAL A 213 5.86 10.45 -16.71
CA VAL A 213 7.15 10.66 -16.07
C VAL A 213 8.21 9.83 -16.79
N ARG A 214 9.29 10.47 -17.20
CA ARG A 214 10.39 9.84 -17.95
C ARG A 214 11.52 9.42 -17.01
N GLU A 215 12.47 8.68 -17.56
CA GLU A 215 13.63 8.19 -16.83
C GLU A 215 14.51 9.32 -16.28
N GLU A 216 14.68 10.40 -17.04
CA GLU A 216 15.38 11.61 -16.65
C GLU A 216 14.64 12.44 -15.58
N ASP A 217 13.31 12.29 -15.46
CA ASP A 217 12.49 13.04 -14.51
C ASP A 217 12.48 12.41 -13.10
N VAL A 218 12.95 11.17 -12.95
CA VAL A 218 12.87 10.40 -11.69
C VAL A 218 13.53 11.14 -10.53
N THR A 219 14.68 11.77 -10.76
CA THR A 219 15.40 12.51 -9.72
C THR A 219 14.57 13.68 -9.19
N ILE A 220 13.83 14.37 -10.06
CA ILE A 220 12.92 15.46 -9.66
C ILE A 220 11.79 14.89 -8.78
N VAL A 221 11.18 13.78 -9.20
CA VAL A 221 10.11 13.12 -8.44
C VAL A 221 10.59 12.72 -7.04
N GLN A 222 11.76 12.09 -6.94
CA GLN A 222 12.34 11.66 -5.66
C GLN A 222 12.67 12.84 -4.75
N ALA A 223 13.12 13.97 -5.31
CA ALA A 223 13.45 15.17 -4.55
C ALA A 223 12.23 15.90 -3.95
N ARG A 224 11.00 15.52 -4.32
CA ARG A 224 9.74 16.17 -3.87
C ARG A 224 8.95 15.36 -2.85
N THR A 225 9.49 14.24 -2.38
CA THR A 225 8.86 13.40 -1.36
C THR A 225 9.88 12.95 -0.32
N SER A 226 9.47 12.94 0.94
CA SER A 226 10.24 12.31 2.03
C SER A 226 10.01 10.80 2.12
N ILE A 227 9.02 10.27 1.39
CA ILE A 227 8.74 8.84 1.33
C ILE A 227 9.65 8.23 0.27
N PRO A 228 10.64 7.42 0.67
CA PRO A 228 11.59 6.86 -0.27
C PRO A 228 10.88 5.92 -1.26
N ARG A 229 11.13 6.14 -2.54
CA ARG A 229 10.77 5.25 -3.64
C ARG A 229 11.98 5.00 -4.49
N THR A 230 12.20 3.74 -4.82
CA THR A 230 13.28 3.30 -5.69
C THR A 230 12.98 3.70 -7.13
N ARG A 231 14.03 4.02 -7.89
CA ARG A 231 13.93 4.34 -9.32
C ARG A 231 13.24 3.23 -10.11
N ARG A 232 13.62 1.97 -9.83
CA ARG A 232 13.03 0.78 -10.45
C ARG A 232 11.52 0.71 -10.23
N THR A 233 11.05 0.99 -9.01
CA THR A 233 9.61 1.03 -8.72
C THR A 233 8.95 2.14 -9.52
N LEU A 234 9.42 3.38 -9.44
CA LEU A 234 8.80 4.51 -10.15
C LEU A 234 8.66 4.27 -11.66
N LEU A 235 9.69 3.72 -12.30
CA LEU A 235 9.67 3.40 -13.73
C LEU A 235 8.77 2.20 -14.09
N SER A 236 8.40 1.37 -13.11
CA SER A 236 7.44 0.29 -13.32
C SER A 236 5.98 0.72 -13.19
N LEU A 237 5.72 1.90 -12.62
CA LEU A 237 4.36 2.37 -12.35
C LEU A 237 3.79 3.13 -13.56
N LYS A 238 2.48 3.02 -13.76
CA LYS A 238 1.75 3.92 -14.67
C LYS A 238 1.75 5.32 -14.09
N SER A 239 2.04 6.32 -14.92
CA SER A 239 2.15 7.71 -14.48
C SER A 239 1.39 8.65 -15.41
N VAL A 240 0.94 9.77 -14.84
CA VAL A 240 0.50 10.95 -15.59
C VAL A 240 1.38 12.09 -15.16
N CYS A 241 1.92 12.83 -16.13
CA CYS A 241 2.75 14.00 -15.93
C CYS A 241 2.18 15.20 -16.72
N VAL A 242 2.49 16.39 -16.24
CA VAL A 242 2.27 17.67 -16.93
C VAL A 242 3.61 18.38 -17.00
N PHE A 243 3.94 18.86 -18.19
CA PHE A 243 5.17 19.59 -18.46
C PHE A 243 4.85 21.02 -18.86
N ASP A 244 5.78 21.93 -18.59
CA ASP A 244 5.74 23.32 -19.07
C ASP A 244 6.33 23.47 -20.49
N GLU A 245 6.37 24.71 -20.98
CA GLU A 245 6.91 25.04 -22.31
C GLU A 245 8.42 24.76 -22.45
N LYS A 246 9.13 24.62 -21.32
CA LYS A 246 10.56 24.28 -21.27
C LYS A 246 10.80 22.79 -21.09
N ASP A 247 9.77 21.96 -21.25
CA ASP A 247 9.87 20.52 -21.12
C ASP A 247 10.18 20.01 -19.70
N THR A 248 9.92 20.85 -18.68
CA THR A 248 10.15 20.52 -17.27
C THR A 248 8.90 19.92 -16.64
N PRO A 249 8.98 18.80 -15.89
CA PRO A 249 7.81 18.24 -15.20
C PRO A 249 7.36 19.18 -14.07
N VAL A 250 6.09 19.56 -14.07
CA VAL A 250 5.51 20.53 -13.12
C VAL A 250 4.36 19.96 -12.30
N ALA A 251 3.79 18.83 -12.71
CA ALA A 251 2.85 18.06 -11.90
C ALA A 251 2.84 16.60 -12.34
N TRP A 252 2.64 15.68 -11.39
CA TRP A 252 2.59 14.26 -11.70
C TRP A 252 1.83 13.47 -10.64
N THR A 253 1.45 12.24 -11.01
CA THR A 253 1.01 11.20 -10.07
C THR A 253 1.25 9.83 -10.69
N PHE A 254 1.23 8.79 -9.86
CA PHE A 254 1.40 7.41 -10.27
C PHE A 254 0.26 6.56 -9.76
N LEU A 255 0.00 5.45 -10.44
CA LEU A 255 -0.75 4.33 -9.90
C LEU A 255 0.24 3.38 -9.21
N GLY A 256 0.16 3.29 -7.88
CA GLY A 256 1.02 2.44 -7.06
C GLY A 256 0.83 0.94 -7.34
N LEU A 257 1.72 0.12 -6.79
CA LEU A 257 1.68 -1.34 -6.94
C LEU A 257 0.36 -1.97 -6.49
N ASP A 258 -0.33 -1.33 -5.54
CA ASP A 258 -1.62 -1.71 -5.00
C ASP A 258 -2.79 -0.89 -5.57
N GLY A 259 -2.56 -0.13 -6.64
CA GLY A 259 -3.58 0.68 -7.29
C GLY A 259 -3.87 2.03 -6.64
N SER A 260 -3.15 2.40 -5.57
CA SER A 260 -3.33 3.72 -4.96
C SER A 260 -2.84 4.83 -5.89
N LEU A 261 -3.55 5.97 -5.94
CA LEU A 261 -2.90 7.20 -6.40
C LEU A 261 -1.78 7.55 -5.43
N THR A 262 -0.55 7.60 -5.93
CA THR A 262 0.64 7.85 -5.12
C THR A 262 1.51 8.95 -5.74
N THR A 263 2.33 9.57 -4.90
CA THR A 263 3.29 10.62 -5.29
C THR A 263 2.62 11.75 -6.11
N LEU A 264 1.40 12.15 -5.75
CA LEU A 264 0.74 13.31 -6.36
C LEU A 264 1.50 14.58 -5.97
N HIS A 265 1.96 15.33 -6.98
CA HIS A 265 2.65 16.58 -6.77
C HIS A 265 2.26 17.62 -7.81
N VAL A 266 2.29 18.89 -7.40
CA VAL A 266 2.24 20.06 -8.28
C VAL A 266 3.25 21.06 -7.74
N GLU A 267 4.14 21.52 -8.61
CA GLU A 267 5.13 22.55 -8.26
C GLU A 267 4.41 23.83 -7.79
N PRO A 268 4.93 24.54 -6.76
CA PRO A 268 4.23 25.62 -6.07
C PRO A 268 3.59 26.67 -6.98
N GLU A 269 4.29 27.09 -8.02
CA GLU A 269 3.90 28.13 -8.98
C GLU A 269 2.71 27.71 -9.88
N TYR A 270 2.42 26.41 -9.98
CA TYR A 270 1.29 25.88 -10.76
C TYR A 270 0.07 25.51 -9.89
N ARG A 271 0.16 25.66 -8.56
CA ARG A 271 -0.94 25.35 -7.61
C ARG A 271 -2.11 26.32 -7.74
N GLY A 272 -3.28 25.93 -7.22
CA GLY A 272 -4.51 26.73 -7.29
C GLY A 272 -5.22 26.74 -8.65
N ASN A 273 -4.57 26.25 -9.72
CA ASN A 273 -5.13 26.24 -11.08
C ASN A 273 -5.91 24.96 -11.43
N GLY A 274 -6.12 24.06 -10.47
CA GLY A 274 -6.83 22.79 -10.66
C GLY A 274 -6.00 21.67 -11.32
N VAL A 275 -4.69 21.86 -11.49
CA VAL A 275 -3.77 20.88 -12.12
C VAL A 275 -3.77 19.55 -11.36
N ALA A 276 -3.67 19.57 -10.02
CA ALA A 276 -3.70 18.34 -9.21
C ALA A 276 -4.95 17.49 -9.48
N LYS A 277 -6.12 18.13 -9.54
CA LYS A 277 -7.39 17.46 -9.83
C LYS A 277 -7.40 16.88 -11.24
N ALA A 278 -6.88 17.60 -12.23
CA ALA A 278 -6.80 17.15 -13.61
C ALA A 278 -5.88 15.92 -13.75
N VAL A 279 -4.68 15.97 -13.15
CA VAL A 279 -3.69 14.88 -13.16
C VAL A 279 -4.25 13.63 -12.49
N ALA A 280 -4.79 13.75 -11.27
CA ALA A 280 -5.37 12.64 -10.54
C ALA A 280 -6.58 12.02 -11.28
N ALA A 281 -7.50 12.85 -11.80
CA ALA A 281 -8.64 12.34 -12.56
C ALA A 281 -8.24 11.63 -13.85
N LYS A 282 -7.23 12.15 -14.58
CA LYS A 282 -6.72 11.52 -15.79
C LYS A 282 -6.11 10.15 -15.47
N ALA A 283 -5.28 10.07 -14.43
CA ALA A 283 -4.67 8.82 -13.99
C ALA A 283 -5.74 7.77 -13.63
N ILE A 284 -6.77 8.15 -12.86
CA ILE A 284 -7.86 7.23 -12.53
C ILE A 284 -8.62 6.81 -13.80
N ARG A 285 -9.01 7.75 -14.67
CA ARG A 285 -9.78 7.45 -15.89
C ARG A 285 -9.04 6.54 -16.86
N GLU A 286 -7.72 6.65 -16.94
CA GLU A 286 -6.92 5.89 -17.90
C GLU A 286 -6.53 4.52 -17.35
N PHE A 287 -6.20 4.43 -16.06
CA PHE A 287 -5.56 3.22 -15.53
C PHE A 287 -6.43 2.39 -14.59
N ALA A 288 -7.44 2.95 -13.92
CA ALA A 288 -8.30 2.19 -13.01
C ALA A 288 -9.40 1.33 -13.67
N PRO A 289 -9.98 1.69 -14.84
CA PRO A 289 -11.05 0.89 -15.44
C PRO A 289 -10.65 -0.58 -15.65
N GLY A 290 -11.53 -1.49 -15.27
CA GLY A 290 -11.32 -2.93 -15.47
C GLY A 290 -10.45 -3.64 -14.44
N LEU A 291 -9.75 -2.92 -13.55
CA LEU A 291 -8.84 -3.53 -12.57
C LEU A 291 -9.57 -4.00 -11.30
N ALA A 292 -10.31 -3.11 -10.65
CA ALA A 292 -11.12 -3.43 -9.47
C ALA A 292 -12.61 -3.20 -9.75
N VAL A 293 -13.24 -4.18 -10.40
CA VAL A 293 -14.66 -4.13 -10.77
C VAL A 293 -15.46 -5.06 -9.87
N ASP A 294 -16.43 -4.52 -9.13
CA ASP A 294 -17.23 -5.33 -8.20
C ASP A 294 -18.31 -6.18 -8.92
N GLY A 295 -19.13 -6.88 -8.14
CA GLY A 295 -20.22 -7.71 -8.67
C GLY A 295 -21.34 -6.93 -9.37
N LYS A 296 -21.43 -5.61 -9.16
CA LYS A 296 -22.42 -4.72 -9.80
C LYS A 296 -21.88 -4.08 -11.09
N GLY A 297 -20.60 -4.28 -11.39
CA GLY A 297 -19.94 -3.67 -12.55
C GLY A 297 -19.32 -2.29 -12.25
N ASP A 298 -19.32 -1.86 -10.99
CA ASP A 298 -18.69 -0.59 -10.61
C ASP A 298 -17.17 -0.76 -10.56
N ALA A 299 -16.45 0.08 -11.29
CA ALA A 299 -15.00 0.16 -11.23
C ALA A 299 -14.57 1.11 -10.09
N TRP A 300 -13.65 0.63 -9.25
CA TRP A 300 -13.16 1.34 -8.07
C TRP A 300 -11.70 1.77 -8.24
N ALA A 301 -11.40 2.96 -7.73
CA ALA A 301 -10.04 3.47 -7.55
C ALA A 301 -9.86 3.98 -6.12
N HIS A 302 -8.61 4.22 -5.71
CA HIS A 302 -8.34 4.67 -4.35
C HIS A 302 -7.08 5.53 -4.22
N ALA A 303 -6.97 6.20 -3.07
CA ALA A 303 -5.79 6.94 -2.65
C ALA A 303 -5.66 6.83 -1.13
N ASP A 304 -4.42 6.83 -0.64
CA ASP A 304 -4.11 6.77 0.78
C ASP A 304 -3.46 8.10 1.17
N VAL A 305 -4.12 8.88 2.04
CA VAL A 305 -3.72 10.27 2.32
C VAL A 305 -3.52 10.45 3.81
N TYR A 306 -2.34 10.92 4.23
CA TYR A 306 -2.08 11.26 5.63
C TYR A 306 -3.14 12.18 6.22
N VAL A 307 -3.63 11.82 7.41
CA VAL A 307 -4.57 12.65 8.17
C VAL A 307 -3.94 14.03 8.40
N GLY A 308 -4.71 15.09 8.10
CA GLY A 308 -4.23 16.47 8.20
C GLY A 308 -3.56 17.02 6.94
N ASN A 309 -3.34 16.21 5.90
CA ASN A 309 -2.95 16.72 4.57
C ASN A 309 -4.16 17.33 3.85
N VAL A 310 -4.57 18.52 4.30
CA VAL A 310 -5.79 19.21 3.85
C VAL A 310 -5.84 19.42 2.34
N GLN A 311 -4.68 19.57 1.68
CA GLN A 311 -4.59 19.77 0.24
C GLN A 311 -4.96 18.49 -0.53
N SER A 312 -4.34 17.36 -0.17
CA SER A 312 -4.58 16.08 -0.84
C SER A 312 -5.96 15.53 -0.53
N GLU A 313 -6.43 15.68 0.70
CA GLU A 313 -7.80 15.35 1.06
C GLU A 313 -8.81 16.21 0.29
N GLY A 314 -8.54 17.51 0.14
CA GLY A 314 -9.34 18.42 -0.66
C GLY A 314 -9.42 18.00 -2.13
N VAL A 315 -8.30 17.57 -2.73
CA VAL A 315 -8.29 17.00 -4.08
C VAL A 315 -9.17 15.76 -4.16
N CYS A 316 -9.02 14.79 -3.24
CA CYS A 316 -9.81 13.56 -3.23
C CYS A 316 -11.31 13.85 -3.10
N ARG A 317 -11.72 14.68 -2.13
CA ARG A 317 -13.13 15.09 -1.96
C ARG A 317 -13.67 15.80 -3.20
N SER A 318 -12.87 16.69 -3.82
CA SER A 318 -13.28 17.40 -5.03
C SER A 318 -13.47 16.50 -6.25
N LEU A 319 -12.87 15.30 -6.23
CA LEU A 319 -13.01 14.26 -7.24
C LEU A 319 -14.17 13.29 -6.96
N GLY A 320 -14.94 13.53 -5.89
CA GLY A 320 -16.08 12.70 -5.51
C GLY A 320 -15.71 11.48 -4.66
N ALA A 321 -14.49 11.43 -4.10
CA ALA A 321 -14.13 10.34 -3.22
C ALA A 321 -14.89 10.40 -1.89
N THR A 322 -15.25 9.21 -1.40
CA THR A 322 -15.71 9.03 -0.01
C THR A 322 -14.54 8.56 0.86
N VAL A 323 -14.50 9.03 2.10
CA VAL A 323 -13.56 8.48 3.11
C VAL A 323 -14.07 7.11 3.54
N GLY A 324 -13.21 6.10 3.45
CA GLY A 324 -13.51 4.71 3.79
C GLY A 324 -13.15 4.37 5.23
N TRP A 325 -11.87 4.07 5.48
CA TRP A 325 -11.33 3.64 6.76
C TRP A 325 -9.94 4.24 7.01
N GLN A 326 -9.48 4.13 8.26
CA GLN A 326 -8.13 4.51 8.66
C GLN A 326 -7.16 3.35 8.41
N LEU A 327 -5.97 3.68 7.94
CA LEU A 327 -4.90 2.73 7.66
C LEU A 327 -3.51 3.31 7.95
N PHE A 328 -2.52 2.44 7.93
CA PHE A 328 -1.12 2.78 8.23
C PHE A 328 -0.14 2.05 7.31
N TRP A 329 1.05 2.62 7.16
CA TRP A 329 2.24 1.92 6.67
C TRP A 329 3.15 1.60 7.85
N ILE A 330 3.16 0.35 8.31
CA ILE A 330 3.90 -0.03 9.53
C ILE A 330 5.03 -1.00 9.22
N ARG A 331 5.98 -1.11 10.16
CA ARG A 331 6.98 -2.17 10.17
C ARG A 331 6.53 -3.23 11.15
N ILE A 332 6.59 -4.49 10.75
CA ILE A 332 6.30 -5.64 11.62
C ILE A 332 7.47 -6.62 11.57
N ASP A 333 7.80 -7.20 12.72
CA ASP A 333 8.77 -8.28 12.86
C ASP A 333 8.06 -9.63 12.72
N VAL A 334 8.03 -10.18 11.51
CA VAL A 334 7.39 -11.49 11.29
C VAL A 334 8.18 -12.64 11.94
N GLY A 335 9.43 -12.42 12.34
CA GLY A 335 10.24 -13.40 13.07
C GLY A 335 9.73 -13.66 14.49
N LYS A 336 8.93 -12.75 15.05
CA LYS A 336 8.26 -12.92 16.36
C LYS A 336 6.94 -13.71 16.29
N ALA A 337 6.48 -14.07 15.09
CA ALA A 337 5.31 -14.92 14.90
C ALA A 337 5.68 -16.43 14.97
N GLY A 338 4.78 -17.30 14.51
CA GLY A 338 4.97 -18.75 14.34
C GLY A 338 4.08 -19.63 15.22
N LYS A 339 3.45 -19.06 16.26
CA LYS A 339 2.52 -19.74 17.17
C LYS A 339 1.38 -18.84 17.68
N LEU A 340 1.19 -17.67 17.08
CA LEU A 340 0.24 -16.66 17.53
C LEU A 340 -1.20 -17.14 17.39
N ALA A 341 -1.55 -17.73 16.24
CA ALA A 341 -2.91 -18.19 15.98
C ALA A 341 -3.33 -19.38 16.85
N GLY A 342 -2.36 -20.14 17.37
CA GLY A 342 -2.60 -21.24 18.30
C GLY A 342 -2.65 -20.83 19.77
N ALA A 343 -2.30 -19.58 20.09
CA ALA A 343 -2.29 -19.03 21.45
C ALA A 343 -3.56 -18.23 21.80
N GLU A 344 -4.42 -17.97 20.81
CA GLU A 344 -5.74 -17.34 20.96
C GLU A 344 -6.84 -18.38 21.18
#